data_AF-A0A7X3L9H1-F1
#
_entry.id   AF-A0A7X3L9H1-F1
#
_cell.length_a   1.000
_cell.length_b   1.000
_cell.length_c   1.000
_cell.angle_alpha   90.00
_cell.angle_beta   90.00
_cell.angle_gamma   90.00
#
_symmetry.space_group_name_H-M   'P 1'
#
loop_
_entity.id
_entity.type
_entity.pdbx_description
1 polymer ?
#
loop_
_entity_poly.entity_id
_entity_poly.type
_entity_poly.pdbx_seq_one_letter_code
_entity_poly.pdbx_strand_id
1 'polypeptide(L)'
;MQQPARILIATALLALCAPLTQAASVAEVFNGDMLGTNQRYFESIAGIPRESSGNQHLFRVSGCNITATIQNNSVTALRLELTPSCQADLTSFLGESFAPPAGQPLTVGGFQQAAGDLSFYSDCLTLCGNAADPSAYAHWEGPHAVNFREVMLEVVLAGDAALEASNRWQQQMTAAKGEDWVMATRFNCERDFDGQAQQSFAAVAVDAISIGSGLVKPGC
;
A
#
# COMPACT_ATOMS: atom_id res chain seq x y z
N MET A 1 -28.68 44.35 -65.20
CA MET A 1 -27.59 43.57 -64.56
C MET A 1 -27.45 44.08 -63.12
N GLN A 2 -27.88 43.30 -62.12
CA GLN A 2 -27.61 43.54 -60.70
C GLN A 2 -27.91 42.23 -59.94
N GLN A 3 -26.92 41.75 -59.19
CA GLN A 3 -26.88 40.43 -58.52
C GLN A 3 -27.70 40.39 -57.22
N PRO A 4 -28.23 39.23 -56.80
CA PRO A 4 -28.79 39.05 -55.46
C PRO A 4 -27.68 38.77 -54.43
N ALA A 5 -27.68 39.55 -53.35
CA ALA A 5 -26.82 39.36 -52.19
C ALA A 5 -27.25 38.10 -51.41
N ARG A 6 -26.37 37.09 -51.37
CA ARG A 6 -26.50 35.92 -50.51
C ARG A 6 -25.95 36.28 -49.13
N ILE A 7 -26.81 36.35 -48.12
CA ILE A 7 -26.41 36.46 -46.71
C ILE A 7 -26.11 35.04 -46.22
N LEU A 8 -24.83 34.74 -46.03
CA LEU A 8 -24.34 33.55 -45.32
C LEU A 8 -24.38 33.86 -43.82
N ILE A 9 -25.31 33.23 -43.10
CA ILE A 9 -25.30 33.20 -41.64
C ILE A 9 -24.31 32.11 -41.22
N ALA A 10 -23.13 32.50 -40.77
CA ALA A 10 -22.13 31.62 -40.19
C ALA A 10 -22.50 31.35 -38.72
N THR A 11 -23.00 30.16 -38.42
CA THR A 11 -23.22 29.69 -37.04
C THR A 11 -21.88 29.34 -36.41
N ALA A 12 -21.34 30.23 -35.58
CA ALA A 12 -20.15 29.95 -34.79
C ALA A 12 -20.52 29.01 -33.62
N LEU A 13 -20.21 27.71 -33.76
CA LEU A 13 -20.18 26.79 -32.62
C LEU A 13 -18.96 27.15 -31.74
N LEU A 14 -19.21 27.89 -30.66
CA LEU A 14 -18.28 27.99 -29.53
C LEU A 14 -18.28 26.65 -28.80
N ALA A 15 -17.38 25.74 -29.18
CA ALA A 15 -17.04 24.59 -28.38
C ALA A 15 -16.34 25.08 -27.10
N LEU A 16 -17.09 25.14 -26.00
CA LEU A 16 -16.54 25.27 -24.65
C LEU A 16 -15.72 24.00 -24.37
N CYS A 17 -14.44 24.02 -24.71
CA CYS A 17 -13.46 23.07 -24.18
C CYS A 17 -13.29 23.38 -22.70
N ALA A 18 -14.18 22.85 -21.85
CA ALA A 18 -13.87 22.72 -20.44
C ALA A 18 -12.59 21.89 -20.33
N PRO A 19 -11.54 22.34 -19.61
CA PRO A 19 -10.42 21.47 -19.33
C PRO A 19 -10.98 20.28 -18.56
N LEU A 20 -10.92 19.10 -19.18
CA LEU A 20 -11.05 17.86 -18.44
C LEU A 20 -9.87 17.84 -17.47
N THR A 21 -10.08 18.26 -16.23
CA THR A 21 -9.17 17.97 -15.14
C THR A 21 -9.13 16.44 -15.05
N GLN A 22 -8.12 15.86 -15.68
CA GLN A 22 -7.88 14.42 -15.62
C GLN A 22 -7.65 14.09 -14.15
N ALA A 23 -8.48 13.19 -13.60
CA ALA A 23 -8.26 12.71 -12.25
C ALA A 23 -6.88 12.06 -12.19
N ALA A 24 -6.12 12.34 -11.13
CA ALA A 24 -4.80 11.75 -10.97
C ALA A 24 -4.88 10.22 -11.01
N SER A 25 -3.89 9.62 -11.63
CA SER A 25 -3.66 8.19 -11.68
C SER A 25 -3.05 7.70 -10.37
N VAL A 26 -3.17 6.39 -10.10
CA VAL A 26 -2.50 5.77 -8.95
C VAL A 26 -0.99 5.97 -9.03
N ALA A 27 -0.39 5.88 -10.22
CA ALA A 27 1.05 6.05 -10.40
C ALA A 27 1.53 7.48 -10.09
N GLU A 28 0.69 8.50 -10.29
CA GLU A 28 1.03 9.89 -9.95
C GLU A 28 0.99 10.17 -8.43
N VAL A 29 0.22 9.38 -7.67
CA VAL A 29 0.00 9.60 -6.24
C VAL A 29 0.76 8.59 -5.36
N PHE A 30 0.77 7.32 -5.76
CA PHE A 30 1.46 6.23 -5.05
C PHE A 30 2.84 5.99 -5.68
N ASN A 31 3.80 6.85 -5.35
CA ASN A 31 5.18 6.75 -5.81
C ASN A 31 6.15 7.34 -4.77
N GLY A 32 7.44 7.13 -5.00
CA GLY A 32 8.49 7.63 -4.11
C GLY A 32 8.65 9.15 -4.08
N ASP A 33 8.27 9.86 -5.15
CA ASP A 33 8.42 11.32 -5.26
C ASP A 33 7.38 12.08 -4.43
N MET A 34 6.25 11.42 -4.09
CA MET A 34 5.25 12.00 -3.20
C MET A 34 5.66 11.98 -1.72
N LEU A 35 6.59 11.10 -1.34
CA LEU A 35 7.14 11.09 0.01
C LEU A 35 8.03 12.31 0.25
N GLY A 36 7.88 12.94 1.41
CA GLY A 36 8.59 14.18 1.76
C GLY A 36 7.94 15.45 1.21
N THR A 37 6.96 15.33 0.30
CA THR A 37 6.21 16.49 -0.17
C THR A 37 5.32 17.06 0.93
N ASN A 38 5.04 18.36 0.86
CA ASN A 38 4.12 18.95 1.82
C ASN A 38 2.67 18.54 1.52
N GLN A 39 1.84 18.54 2.55
CA GLN A 39 0.42 18.15 2.46
C GLN A 39 -0.33 18.86 1.31
N ARG A 40 -0.20 20.19 1.19
CA ARG A 40 -0.94 20.96 0.17
C ARG A 40 -0.54 20.58 -1.24
N TYR A 41 0.74 20.30 -1.47
CA TYR A 41 1.23 19.84 -2.76
C TYR A 41 0.66 18.46 -3.09
N PHE A 42 0.72 17.53 -2.14
CA PHE A 42 0.13 16.19 -2.31
C PHE A 42 -1.37 16.27 -2.63
N GLU A 43 -2.14 17.04 -1.85
CA GLU A 43 -3.59 17.24 -2.06
C GLU A 43 -3.91 17.91 -3.41
N SER A 44 -3.02 18.74 -3.95
CA SER A 44 -3.22 19.32 -5.29
C SER A 44 -3.17 18.29 -6.42
N ILE A 45 -2.55 17.14 -6.17
CA ILE A 45 -2.45 16.01 -7.11
C ILE A 45 -3.51 14.96 -6.77
N ALA A 46 -3.52 14.48 -5.53
CA ALA A 46 -4.40 13.40 -5.06
C ALA A 46 -5.87 13.82 -4.89
N GLY A 47 -6.14 15.13 -4.88
CA GLY A 47 -7.42 15.70 -4.51
C GLY A 47 -7.57 15.87 -2.99
N ILE A 48 -8.79 16.20 -2.55
CA ILE A 48 -9.09 16.36 -1.12
C ILE A 48 -9.26 15.00 -0.43
N PRO A 49 -8.83 14.85 0.83
CA PRO A 49 -9.06 13.63 1.58
C PRO A 49 -10.57 13.44 1.81
N ARG A 50 -11.01 12.19 1.64
CA ARG A 50 -12.38 11.74 1.93
C ARG A 50 -12.63 11.64 3.43
N GLU A 51 -11.63 11.16 4.14
CA GLU A 51 -11.65 10.94 5.58
C GLU A 51 -10.27 11.28 6.16
N SER A 52 -10.23 11.66 7.42
CA SER A 52 -8.99 11.95 8.13
C SER A 52 -9.10 11.53 9.58
N SER A 53 -8.13 10.78 10.07
CA SER A 53 -8.04 10.30 11.44
C SER A 53 -6.62 10.51 11.95
N GLY A 54 -6.45 11.51 12.82
CA GLY A 54 -5.11 11.95 13.24
C GLY A 54 -4.26 12.36 12.04
N ASN A 55 -3.13 11.67 11.86
CA ASN A 55 -2.17 11.90 10.78
C ASN A 55 -2.49 11.11 9.50
N GLN A 56 -3.51 10.26 9.51
CA GLN A 56 -3.87 9.44 8.36
C GLN A 56 -5.00 10.10 7.58
N HIS A 57 -4.78 10.29 6.28
CA HIS A 57 -5.71 10.96 5.38
C HIS A 57 -6.03 10.02 4.21
N LEU A 58 -7.30 9.64 4.06
CA LEU A 58 -7.75 8.72 3.03
C LEU A 58 -8.16 9.48 1.77
N PHE A 59 -7.62 9.09 0.63
CA PHE A 59 -7.89 9.65 -0.70
C PHE A 59 -8.50 8.58 -1.61
N ARG A 60 -9.32 9.04 -2.56
CA ARG A 60 -9.91 8.20 -3.60
C ARG A 60 -9.36 8.62 -4.95
N VAL A 61 -8.38 7.89 -5.46
CA VAL A 61 -7.61 8.24 -6.67
C VAL A 61 -7.87 7.18 -7.74
N SER A 62 -8.44 7.56 -8.89
CA SER A 62 -8.75 6.64 -9.98
C SER A 62 -9.51 5.36 -9.56
N GLY A 63 -10.34 5.46 -8.51
CA GLY A 63 -11.04 4.29 -7.98
C GLY A 63 -10.20 3.38 -7.08
N CYS A 64 -9.09 3.88 -6.53
CA CYS A 64 -8.26 3.22 -5.53
C CYS A 64 -8.24 4.00 -4.23
N ASN A 65 -8.14 3.28 -3.11
CA ASN A 65 -8.03 3.88 -1.78
C ASN A 65 -6.55 4.02 -1.45
N ILE A 66 -6.11 5.27 -1.27
CA ILE A 66 -4.74 5.61 -0.89
C ILE A 66 -4.79 6.37 0.42
N THR A 67 -4.08 5.92 1.44
CA THR A 67 -3.93 6.63 2.70
C THR A 67 -2.55 7.28 2.76
N ALA A 68 -2.50 8.60 2.91
CA ALA A 68 -1.26 9.30 3.21
C ALA A 68 -1.13 9.51 4.72
N THR A 69 0.04 9.18 5.26
CA THR A 69 0.42 9.57 6.62
C THR A 69 1.15 10.90 6.54
N ILE A 70 0.62 11.92 7.21
CA ILE A 70 1.15 13.28 7.21
C ILE A 70 1.67 13.61 8.61
N GLN A 71 2.96 13.89 8.71
CA GLN A 71 3.60 14.30 9.96
C GLN A 71 4.39 15.58 9.72
N ASN A 72 4.26 16.55 10.63
CA ASN A 72 4.93 17.86 10.49
C ASN A 72 4.71 18.51 9.11
N ASN A 73 3.48 18.41 8.59
CA ASN A 73 3.07 18.93 7.28
C ASN A 73 3.79 18.27 6.07
N SER A 74 4.37 17.09 6.24
CA SER A 74 5.04 16.32 5.19
C SER A 74 4.48 14.89 5.09
N VAL A 75 4.36 14.37 3.87
CA VAL A 75 3.93 12.99 3.61
C VAL A 75 5.07 12.03 4.00
N THR A 76 4.88 11.20 5.03
CA THR A 76 5.91 10.28 5.52
C THR A 76 5.69 8.83 5.09
N ALA A 77 4.45 8.47 4.77
CA ALA A 77 4.10 7.16 4.25
C ALA A 77 2.88 7.22 3.34
N LEU A 78 2.79 6.28 2.41
CA LEU A 78 1.64 6.05 1.56
C LEU A 78 1.23 4.60 1.68
N ARG A 79 -0.06 4.33 1.89
CA ARG A 79 -0.66 2.99 1.85
C ARG A 79 -1.64 2.91 0.68
N LEU A 80 -1.54 1.85 -0.13
CA LEU A 80 -2.48 1.54 -1.20
C LEU A 80 -3.20 0.24 -0.89
N GLU A 81 -4.54 0.26 -0.92
CA GLU A 81 -5.34 -0.97 -0.92
C GLU A 81 -5.30 -1.61 -2.31
N LEU A 82 -4.84 -2.85 -2.34
CA LEU A 82 -4.65 -3.59 -3.58
C LEU A 82 -5.94 -4.25 -4.02
N THR A 83 -6.24 -4.13 -5.30
CA THR A 83 -7.35 -4.81 -5.97
C THR A 83 -6.91 -5.14 -7.39
N PRO A 84 -7.64 -5.95 -8.18
CA PRO A 84 -7.28 -6.17 -9.58
C PRO A 84 -7.08 -4.90 -10.40
N SER A 85 -7.79 -3.81 -10.06
CA SER A 85 -7.66 -2.48 -10.67
C SER A 85 -6.70 -1.53 -9.97
N CYS A 86 -6.25 -1.85 -8.76
CA CYS A 86 -5.37 -1.02 -7.93
C CYS A 86 -4.10 -1.79 -7.64
N GLN A 87 -3.09 -1.60 -8.49
CA GLN A 87 -1.81 -2.26 -8.37
C GLN A 87 -0.72 -1.24 -8.06
N ALA A 88 0.25 -1.62 -7.24
CA ALA A 88 1.42 -0.81 -6.95
C ALA A 88 2.50 -1.03 -8.01
N ASP A 89 3.07 0.07 -8.51
CA ASP A 89 4.37 0.06 -9.19
C ASP A 89 5.43 0.59 -8.22
N LEU A 90 6.26 -0.33 -7.72
CA LEU A 90 7.30 -0.03 -6.75
C LEU A 90 8.61 0.41 -7.39
N THR A 91 8.74 0.38 -8.72
CA THR A 91 10.00 0.71 -9.41
C THR A 91 10.39 2.17 -9.17
N SER A 92 9.44 3.09 -9.12
CA SER A 92 9.70 4.50 -8.76
C SER A 92 10.25 4.68 -7.33
N PHE A 93 9.90 3.76 -6.42
CA PHE A 93 10.27 3.82 -5.01
C PHE A 93 11.50 2.96 -4.66
N LEU A 94 11.68 1.81 -5.28
CA LEU A 94 12.74 0.86 -4.93
C LEU A 94 13.81 0.72 -6.02
N GLY A 95 13.56 1.24 -7.22
CA GLY A 95 14.33 0.94 -8.42
C GLY A 95 14.07 -0.47 -8.95
N GLU A 96 14.59 -0.76 -10.14
CA GLU A 96 14.37 -2.04 -10.84
C GLU A 96 15.00 -3.24 -10.10
N SER A 97 16.04 -3.01 -9.30
CA SER A 97 16.78 -4.09 -8.64
C SER A 97 16.07 -4.70 -7.42
N PHE A 98 15.08 -4.01 -6.86
CA PHE A 98 14.40 -4.41 -5.62
C PHE A 98 12.88 -4.46 -5.76
N ALA A 99 12.32 -3.88 -6.82
CA ALA A 99 10.89 -3.94 -7.09
C ALA A 99 10.51 -5.27 -7.77
N PRO A 100 9.43 -5.94 -7.33
CA PRO A 100 8.84 -7.01 -8.12
C PRO A 100 8.28 -6.45 -9.45
N PRO A 101 8.13 -7.29 -10.49
CA PRO A 101 7.54 -6.86 -11.76
C PRO A 101 6.15 -6.25 -11.58
N ALA A 102 5.91 -5.08 -12.18
CA ALA A 102 4.61 -4.43 -12.19
C ALA A 102 3.58 -5.19 -13.04
N GLY A 103 2.29 -4.95 -12.77
CA GLY A 103 1.18 -5.48 -13.57
C GLY A 103 0.75 -6.91 -13.22
N GLN A 104 1.30 -7.49 -12.15
CA GLN A 104 0.89 -8.79 -11.60
C GLN A 104 0.35 -8.62 -10.17
N PRO A 105 -0.58 -9.49 -9.72
CA PRO A 105 -0.98 -9.54 -8.33
C PRO A 105 0.24 -9.72 -7.42
N LEU A 106 0.39 -8.81 -6.45
CA LEU A 106 1.49 -8.87 -5.50
C LEU A 106 1.25 -9.99 -4.49
N THR A 107 2.26 -10.83 -4.30
CA THR A 107 2.30 -11.85 -3.24
C THR A 107 3.49 -11.59 -2.34
N VAL A 108 3.43 -12.09 -1.10
CA VAL A 108 4.54 -11.96 -0.13
C VAL A 108 5.83 -12.58 -0.69
N GLY A 109 5.74 -13.79 -1.26
CA GLY A 109 6.89 -14.48 -1.84
C GLY A 109 7.39 -13.81 -3.12
N GLY A 110 6.51 -13.24 -3.94
CA GLY A 110 6.91 -12.46 -5.12
C GLY A 110 7.73 -11.22 -4.75
N PHE A 111 7.34 -10.52 -3.68
CA PHE A 111 8.13 -9.41 -3.15
C PHE A 111 9.44 -9.90 -2.54
N GLN A 112 9.42 -10.95 -1.72
CA GLN A 112 10.61 -11.55 -1.11
C GLN A 112 11.67 -11.94 -2.16
N GLN A 113 11.25 -12.54 -3.28
CA GLN A 113 12.18 -12.92 -4.36
C GLN A 113 12.89 -11.72 -4.98
N ALA A 114 12.22 -10.55 -5.04
CA ALA A 114 12.81 -9.33 -5.59
C ALA A 114 13.66 -8.56 -4.56
N ALA A 115 13.19 -8.46 -3.32
CA ALA A 115 13.73 -7.54 -2.32
C ALA A 115 14.62 -8.21 -1.26
N GLY A 116 14.43 -9.51 -1.00
CA GLY A 116 15.15 -10.28 0.02
C GLY A 116 14.29 -10.60 1.25
N ASP A 117 14.96 -10.82 2.37
CA ASP A 117 14.31 -11.29 3.60
C ASP A 117 13.36 -10.27 4.22
N LEU A 118 12.34 -10.78 4.90
CA LEU A 118 11.23 -10.00 5.44
C LEU A 118 11.07 -10.29 6.94
N SER A 119 10.78 -9.25 7.71
CA SER A 119 10.43 -9.36 9.12
C SER A 119 8.93 -9.42 9.29
N PHE A 120 8.43 -10.36 10.09
CA PHE A 120 6.99 -10.59 10.20
C PHE A 120 6.41 -10.05 11.52
N TYR A 121 5.18 -9.57 11.41
CA TYR A 121 4.40 -9.05 12.52
C TYR A 121 2.95 -9.48 12.35
N SER A 122 2.16 -9.40 13.41
CA SER A 122 0.71 -9.57 13.34
C SER A 122 0.04 -8.74 14.42
N ASP A 123 -1.19 -8.28 14.17
CA ASP A 123 -2.01 -7.70 15.23
C ASP A 123 -2.25 -8.72 16.36
N CYS A 124 -2.50 -9.96 15.94
CA CYS A 124 -2.68 -11.14 16.78
C CYS A 124 -2.69 -12.38 15.86
N LEU A 125 -2.52 -13.57 16.42
CA LEU A 125 -2.69 -14.85 15.70
C LEU A 125 -3.75 -15.76 16.35
N THR A 126 -4.13 -15.45 17.58
CA THR A 126 -5.17 -16.15 18.33
C THR A 126 -5.83 -15.17 19.28
N LEU A 127 -7.06 -15.46 19.68
CA LEU A 127 -7.81 -14.69 20.68
C LEU A 127 -7.78 -13.17 20.43
N CYS A 128 -7.93 -12.79 19.17
CA CYS A 128 -7.87 -11.43 18.63
C CYS A 128 -8.93 -10.44 19.17
N GLY A 129 -9.75 -10.87 20.13
CA GLY A 129 -10.80 -10.05 20.73
C GLY A 129 -11.79 -9.51 19.71
N ASN A 130 -11.97 -8.18 19.71
CA ASN A 130 -12.87 -7.45 18.81
C ASN A 130 -12.16 -6.92 17.55
N ALA A 131 -10.96 -7.38 17.22
CA ALA A 131 -10.33 -7.02 15.95
C ALA A 131 -11.25 -7.49 14.81
N ALA A 132 -11.84 -6.53 14.09
CA ALA A 132 -12.78 -6.83 13.02
C ALA A 132 -12.09 -7.61 11.89
N ASP A 133 -10.88 -7.17 11.52
CA ASP A 133 -10.05 -7.77 10.48
C ASP A 133 -8.57 -7.72 10.94
N PRO A 134 -8.07 -8.72 11.69
CA PRO A 134 -6.67 -8.75 12.07
C PRO A 134 -5.79 -9.02 10.85
N SER A 135 -4.61 -8.43 10.82
CA SER A 135 -3.66 -8.58 9.72
C SER A 135 -2.33 -9.14 10.17
N ALA A 136 -1.71 -9.92 9.29
CA ALA A 136 -0.27 -10.19 9.32
C ALA A 136 0.44 -9.19 8.42
N TYR A 137 1.66 -8.82 8.81
CA TYR A 137 2.46 -7.85 8.10
C TYR A 137 3.85 -8.41 7.80
N ALA A 138 4.30 -8.24 6.56
CA ALA A 138 5.66 -8.55 6.15
C ALA A 138 6.40 -7.24 5.84
N HIS A 139 7.40 -6.94 6.66
CA HIS A 139 8.18 -5.71 6.60
C HIS A 139 9.50 -5.96 5.90
N TRP A 140 9.88 -5.02 5.05
CA TRP A 140 11.19 -4.95 4.44
C TRP A 140 11.80 -3.58 4.67
N GLU A 141 13.08 -3.56 5.05
CA GLU A 141 13.90 -2.37 5.08
C GLU A 141 15.00 -2.51 4.04
N GLY A 142 15.04 -1.57 3.11
CA GLY A 142 16.01 -1.59 2.05
C GLY A 142 17.43 -1.28 2.52
N PRO A 143 18.45 -1.69 1.76
CA PRO A 143 19.82 -1.30 2.05
C PRO A 143 20.02 0.22 1.87
N HIS A 144 21.18 0.71 2.28
CA HIS A 144 21.59 2.11 2.06
C HIS A 144 21.47 2.55 0.58
N ALA A 145 21.62 1.62 -0.38
CA ALA A 145 21.49 1.90 -1.81
C ALA A 145 20.11 2.45 -2.22
N VAL A 146 19.06 2.15 -1.43
CA VAL A 146 17.71 2.71 -1.60
C VAL A 146 17.32 3.62 -0.43
N ASN A 147 18.32 4.20 0.26
CA ASN A 147 18.13 5.13 1.38
C ASN A 147 17.31 4.56 2.55
N PHE A 148 17.45 3.26 2.86
CA PHE A 148 16.70 2.61 3.95
C PHE A 148 15.18 2.76 3.82
N ARG A 149 14.69 2.85 2.58
CA ARG A 149 13.26 2.86 2.27
C ARG A 149 12.60 1.59 2.78
N GLU A 150 11.42 1.74 3.37
CA GLU A 150 10.67 0.63 3.95
C GLU A 150 9.43 0.31 3.12
N VAL A 151 9.11 -0.98 3.06
CA VAL A 151 7.86 -1.51 2.53
C VAL A 151 7.20 -2.38 3.58
N MET A 152 5.90 -2.19 3.78
CA MET A 152 5.08 -3.08 4.60
C MET A 152 3.99 -3.70 3.72
N LEU A 153 4.00 -5.02 3.63
CA LEU A 153 2.93 -5.80 3.00
C LEU A 153 1.94 -6.17 4.09
N GLU A 154 0.66 -5.93 3.85
CA GLU A 154 -0.44 -6.27 4.74
C GLU A 154 -1.26 -7.41 4.14
N VAL A 155 -1.50 -8.44 4.94
CA VAL A 155 -2.35 -9.59 4.61
C VAL A 155 -3.44 -9.68 5.67
N VAL A 156 -4.67 -9.42 5.27
CA VAL A 156 -5.85 -9.54 6.12
C VAL A 156 -6.14 -11.02 6.36
N LEU A 157 -6.23 -11.41 7.64
CA LEU A 157 -6.42 -12.79 8.07
C LEU A 157 -7.90 -13.22 8.00
N ALA A 158 -8.52 -13.08 6.83
CA ALA A 158 -9.92 -13.42 6.58
C ALA A 158 -10.11 -14.46 5.46
N GLY A 159 -9.22 -14.51 4.46
CA GLY A 159 -9.29 -15.47 3.36
C GLY A 159 -8.65 -16.82 3.71
N ASP A 160 -9.10 -17.91 3.07
CA ASP A 160 -8.64 -19.29 3.35
C ASP A 160 -7.11 -19.43 3.31
N ALA A 161 -6.45 -18.86 2.28
CA ALA A 161 -4.99 -18.94 2.16
C ALA A 161 -4.25 -18.17 3.26
N ALA A 162 -4.78 -16.99 3.65
CA ALA A 162 -4.21 -16.18 4.72
C ALA A 162 -4.40 -16.85 6.09
N LEU A 163 -5.60 -17.40 6.34
CA LEU A 163 -5.91 -18.16 7.55
C LEU A 163 -5.09 -19.44 7.65
N GLU A 164 -4.90 -20.17 6.56
CA GLU A 164 -4.05 -21.36 6.56
C GLU A 164 -2.58 -21.00 6.85
N ALA A 165 -2.07 -19.93 6.22
CA ALA A 165 -0.71 -19.44 6.46
C ALA A 165 -0.53 -18.99 7.92
N SER A 166 -1.45 -18.20 8.47
CA SER A 166 -1.39 -17.73 9.85
C SER A 166 -1.49 -18.89 10.85
N ASN A 167 -2.36 -19.88 10.60
CA ASN A 167 -2.49 -21.07 11.43
C ASN A 167 -1.20 -21.88 11.47
N ARG A 168 -0.54 -22.09 10.31
CA ARG A 168 0.76 -22.79 10.26
C ARG A 168 1.82 -22.03 11.05
N TRP A 169 1.90 -20.71 10.87
CA TRP A 169 2.84 -19.86 11.60
C TRP A 169 2.60 -19.90 13.11
N GLN A 170 1.35 -19.73 13.54
CA GLN A 170 0.93 -19.82 14.93
C GLN A 170 1.27 -21.19 15.55
N GLN A 171 0.94 -22.29 14.87
CA GLN A 171 1.18 -23.65 15.37
C GLN A 171 2.66 -23.91 15.65
N GLN A 172 3.56 -23.41 14.80
CA GLN A 172 5.00 -23.57 15.03
C GLN A 172 5.49 -22.77 16.24
N MET A 173 4.99 -21.54 16.42
CA MET A 173 5.28 -20.75 17.62
C MET A 173 4.74 -21.42 18.89
N THR A 174 3.49 -21.88 18.86
CA THR A 174 2.85 -22.55 20.01
C THR A 174 3.62 -23.82 20.39
N ALA A 175 4.04 -24.61 19.40
CA ALA A 175 4.83 -25.81 19.65
C ALA A 175 6.21 -25.53 20.29
N ALA A 176 6.84 -24.40 19.93
CA ALA A 176 8.20 -24.06 20.38
C ALA A 176 8.24 -23.21 21.67
N LYS A 177 7.30 -22.29 21.86
CA LYS A 177 7.30 -21.26 22.93
C LYS A 177 6.03 -21.27 23.80
N GLY A 178 5.01 -22.04 23.43
CA GLY A 178 3.73 -22.12 24.14
C GLY A 178 2.69 -21.09 23.70
N GLU A 179 1.43 -21.33 24.06
CA GLU A 179 0.29 -20.49 23.66
C GLU A 179 0.32 -19.10 24.29
N ASP A 180 0.67 -18.99 25.58
CA ASP A 180 0.77 -17.71 26.28
C ASP A 180 1.77 -16.75 25.61
N TRP A 181 2.86 -17.29 25.06
CA TRP A 181 3.86 -16.49 24.35
C TRP A 181 3.30 -15.91 23.04
N VAL A 182 2.49 -16.70 22.33
CA VAL A 182 1.79 -16.25 21.12
C VAL A 182 0.70 -15.23 21.44
N MET A 183 -0.11 -15.49 22.48
CA MET A 183 -1.16 -14.57 22.93
C MET A 183 -0.60 -13.21 23.36
N ALA A 184 0.59 -13.19 23.97
CA ALA A 184 1.27 -11.96 24.37
C ALA A 184 2.05 -11.27 23.23
N THR A 185 1.78 -11.67 21.97
CA THR A 185 2.37 -11.13 20.73
C THR A 185 3.89 -11.00 20.75
N ARG A 186 4.57 -11.86 21.51
CA ARG A 186 6.04 -11.80 21.69
C ARG A 186 6.80 -12.00 20.39
N PHE A 187 6.21 -12.70 19.42
CA PHE A 187 6.72 -12.82 18.07
C PHE A 187 6.85 -11.48 17.33
N ASN A 188 6.21 -10.39 17.76
CA ASN A 188 6.43 -9.05 17.19
C ASN A 188 7.75 -8.42 17.67
N CYS A 189 8.35 -8.96 18.73
CA CYS A 189 9.59 -8.45 19.34
C CYS A 189 10.77 -9.41 19.16
N GLU A 190 10.50 -10.70 18.96
CA GLU A 190 11.49 -11.71 18.59
C GLU A 190 11.38 -11.99 17.08
N ARG A 191 12.48 -12.38 16.41
CA ARG A 191 12.51 -12.67 14.97
C ARG A 191 12.66 -14.16 14.65
N ASP A 192 12.60 -15.02 15.67
CA ASP A 192 12.88 -16.46 15.60
C ASP A 192 12.01 -17.23 14.59
N PHE A 193 10.84 -16.68 14.24
CA PHE A 193 9.84 -17.32 13.39
C PHE A 193 9.61 -16.60 12.05
N ASP A 194 10.44 -15.62 11.69
CA ASP A 194 10.30 -14.88 10.42
C ASP A 194 10.45 -15.82 9.22
N GLY A 195 11.41 -16.76 9.25
CA GLY A 195 11.61 -17.73 8.17
C GLY A 195 10.41 -18.67 7.95
N GLN A 196 9.75 -19.07 9.03
CA GLN A 196 8.54 -19.89 9.01
C GLN A 196 7.35 -19.08 8.47
N ALA A 197 7.27 -17.80 8.83
CA ALA A 197 6.28 -16.88 8.30
C ALA A 197 6.46 -16.70 6.80
N GLN A 198 7.69 -16.42 6.34
CA GLN A 198 8.04 -16.30 4.92
C GLN A 198 7.55 -17.52 4.13
N GLN A 199 7.85 -18.73 4.62
CA GLN A 199 7.41 -19.97 3.97
C GLN A 199 5.89 -20.11 3.94
N SER A 200 5.22 -19.77 5.05
CA SER A 200 3.77 -19.95 5.17
C SER A 200 3.00 -18.96 4.29
N PHE A 201 3.46 -17.71 4.20
CA PHE A 201 2.78 -16.64 3.46
C PHE A 201 3.25 -16.49 2.01
N ALA A 202 4.25 -17.24 1.54
CA ALA A 202 4.88 -17.05 0.24
C ALA A 202 3.90 -16.91 -0.95
N ALA A 203 2.82 -17.72 -0.97
CA ALA A 203 1.82 -17.72 -2.03
C ALA A 203 0.60 -16.81 -1.76
N VAL A 204 0.56 -16.15 -0.61
CA VAL A 204 -0.59 -15.33 -0.19
C VAL A 204 -0.52 -13.96 -0.87
N ALA A 205 -1.66 -13.54 -1.45
CA ALA A 205 -1.81 -12.22 -2.04
C ALA A 205 -1.80 -11.13 -0.97
N VAL A 206 -1.26 -9.98 -1.31
CA VAL A 206 -1.20 -8.81 -0.43
C VAL A 206 -2.47 -7.98 -0.59
N ASP A 207 -3.10 -7.60 0.51
CA ASP A 207 -4.34 -6.80 0.53
C ASP A 207 -4.03 -5.29 0.52
N ALA A 208 -2.94 -4.88 1.14
CA ALA A 208 -2.45 -3.52 1.06
C ALA A 208 -0.94 -3.43 1.16
N ILE A 209 -0.37 -2.36 0.59
CA ILE A 209 1.05 -2.09 0.65
C ILE A 209 1.30 -0.68 1.14
N SER A 210 2.21 -0.53 2.09
CA SER A 210 2.69 0.76 2.57
C SER A 210 4.15 0.99 2.15
N ILE A 211 4.46 2.20 1.70
CA ILE A 211 5.81 2.67 1.38
C ILE A 211 6.15 3.89 2.23
N GLY A 212 7.40 4.01 2.67
CA GLY A 212 7.83 5.18 3.44
C GLY A 212 9.15 4.99 4.16
N SER A 213 9.28 5.72 5.27
CA SER A 213 10.38 5.61 6.24
C SER A 213 9.83 5.79 7.65
N GLY A 214 10.31 4.97 8.59
CA GLY A 214 9.76 4.87 9.94
C GLY A 214 8.34 4.28 9.95
N LEU A 215 8.06 3.27 9.11
CA LEU A 215 6.75 2.62 9.09
C LEU A 215 6.44 2.00 10.47
N VAL A 216 5.24 2.27 10.98
CA VAL A 216 4.79 1.74 12.27
C VAL A 216 4.58 0.23 12.13
N LYS A 217 5.16 -0.53 13.05
CA LYS A 217 5.07 -1.99 13.12
C LYS A 217 4.24 -2.39 14.35
N PRO A 218 3.47 -3.49 14.30
CA PRO A 218 2.82 -4.02 15.49
C PRO A 218 3.83 -4.23 16.63
N GLY A 219 3.43 -3.85 17.84
CA GLY A 219 4.26 -3.96 19.04
C GLY A 219 4.13 -5.32 19.75
N CYS A 220 4.94 -5.47 20.78
CA CYS A 220 4.62 -6.27 21.97
C CYS A 220 4.42 -5.32 23.17
#